data_AF-A0A177HV57-F1
#
_entry.id   AF-A0A177HV57-F1
#
_cell.length_a   1.000
_cell.length_b   1.000
_cell.length_c   1.000
_cell.angle_alpha   90.00
_cell.angle_beta   90.00
_cell.angle_gamma   90.00
#
_symmetry.space_group_name_H-M   'P 1'
#
loop_
_entity.id
_entity.type
_entity.pdbx_description
1 polymer ?
#
loop_
_entity_poly.entity_id
_entity_poly.type
_entity_poly.pdbx_seq_one_letter_code
_entity_poly.pdbx_strand_id
1 'polypeptide(L)' 'MELAFEKETERTTLPWVGYRARKWEPEPIRWLGVHAMYRLFGIADQWEERRGSSTTSLLARFGSRLAGLHE' A
#
# COMPACT_ATOMS: atom_id res chain seq x y z
N MET A 1 35.84 -5.50 -28.28
CA MET A 1 34.60 -5.36 -27.49
C MET A 1 34.14 -6.77 -27.18
N GLU A 2 34.67 -7.30 -26.08
CA GLU A 2 34.58 -8.69 -25.67
C GLU A 2 33.23 -8.89 -24.97
N LEU A 3 32.39 -9.76 -25.52
CA LEU A 3 31.09 -10.11 -24.94
C LEU A 3 31.30 -10.60 -23.50
N ALA A 4 30.56 -10.00 -22.58
CA ALA A 4 30.57 -10.38 -21.17
C ALA A 4 30.38 -11.90 -21.05
N PHE A 5 31.42 -12.58 -20.57
CA PHE A 5 31.43 -14.02 -20.39
C PHE A 5 30.17 -14.47 -19.64
N GLU A 6 29.34 -15.25 -20.34
CA GLU A 6 28.22 -16.02 -19.80
C GLU A 6 28.79 -17.22 -19.01
N LYS A 7 29.54 -16.93 -17.94
CA LYS A 7 30.05 -17.95 -17.03
C LYS A 7 28.96 -18.26 -16.02
N GLU A 8 28.32 -19.41 -16.18
CA GLU A 8 27.49 -20.01 -15.14
C GLU A 8 28.37 -20.34 -13.93
N THR A 9 28.13 -19.63 -12.83
CA THR A 9 28.76 -19.89 -11.53
C THR A 9 27.66 -20.22 -10.51
N GLU A 10 28.00 -20.83 -9.38
CA GLU A 10 27.02 -21.11 -8.30
C GLU A 10 26.24 -19.85 -7.84
N ARG A 11 26.77 -18.65 -8.11
CA ARG A 11 26.11 -17.38 -7.82
C ARG A 11 25.09 -16.95 -8.88
N THR A 12 25.22 -17.39 -10.13
CA THR A 12 24.29 -17.06 -11.22
C THR A 12 23.13 -18.05 -11.35
N THR A 13 23.20 -19.20 -10.67
CA THR A 13 22.11 -20.19 -10.61
C THR A 13 21.12 -19.92 -9.47
N LEU A 14 21.35 -18.85 -8.71
CA LEU A 14 20.46 -18.46 -7.62
C LEU A 14 19.08 -18.09 -8.17
N PRO A 15 17.99 -18.49 -7.50
CA PRO A 15 16.64 -18.47 -8.07
C PRO A 15 16.09 -17.07 -8.40
N TRP A 16 16.77 -16.00 -7.97
CA TRP A 16 16.43 -14.62 -8.30
C TRP A 16 17.21 -14.06 -9.50
N VAL A 17 18.28 -14.73 -9.93
CA VAL A 17 19.07 -14.33 -11.10
C VAL A 17 18.23 -14.62 -12.34
N GLY A 18 17.89 -13.58 -13.10
CA GLY A 18 16.98 -13.68 -14.25
C GLY A 18 15.48 -13.67 -13.89
N TYR A 19 15.12 -13.47 -12.62
CA TYR A 19 13.71 -13.32 -12.25
C TYR A 19 13.11 -12.07 -12.89
N ARG A 20 12.22 -12.27 -13.86
CA ARG A 20 11.47 -11.19 -14.48
C ARG A 20 10.28 -10.84 -13.59
N ALA A 21 10.40 -9.77 -12.82
CA ALA A 21 9.28 -9.23 -12.07
C ALA A 21 8.10 -9.00 -13.01
N ARG A 22 6.92 -9.49 -12.62
CA ARG A 22 5.67 -9.26 -13.34
C ARG A 22 5.44 -7.75 -13.43
N LYS A 23 4.90 -7.28 -14.57
CA LYS A 23 4.49 -5.88 -14.70
C LYS A 23 3.45 -5.62 -13.61
N TRP A 24 3.85 -4.87 -12.59
CA TRP A 24 2.96 -4.39 -11.54
C TRP A 24 1.94 -3.42 -12.15
N GLU A 25 0.83 -3.21 -11.45
CA GLU A 25 -0.23 -2.28 -11.88
C GLU A 25 0.34 -0.96 -12.41
N PRO A 26 -0.27 -0.38 -13.47
CA PRO A 26 0.21 0.86 -14.06
C PRO A 26 0.47 1.90 -12.96
N GLU A 27 1.68 2.46 -12.93
CA GLU A 27 2.07 3.44 -11.92
C GLU A 27 1.07 4.58 -11.70
N PRO A 28 0.32 5.06 -12.71
CA PRO A 28 -0.73 6.07 -12.47
C PRO A 28 -1.82 5.60 -11.51
N ILE A 29 -2.26 4.34 -11.60
CA ILE A 29 -3.36 3.79 -10.79
C ILE A 29 -2.90 3.58 -9.34
N ARG A 30 -1.73 2.97 -9.16
CA ARG A 30 -1.15 2.74 -7.83
C ARG A 30 -0.90 4.06 -7.10
N TRP A 31 -0.33 5.04 -7.82
CA TRP A 31 -0.12 6.38 -7.26
C TRP A 31 -1.45 7.03 -6.88
N LEU A 32 -2.44 7.00 -7.77
CA LEU A 32 -3.76 7.59 -7.51
C LEU A 32 -4.45 6.92 -6.31
N GLY A 33 -4.39 5.60 -6.19
CA GLY A 33 -5.00 4.87 -5.08
C GLY A 33 -4.41 5.25 -3.72
N VAL A 34 -3.08 5.27 -3.61
CA VAL A 34 -2.39 5.65 -2.36
C VAL A 34 -2.67 7.12 -2.00
N HIS A 35 -2.60 8.03 -2.98
CA HIS A 35 -2.83 9.45 -2.73
C HIS A 35 -4.30 9.75 -2.41
N ALA A 36 -5.25 9.07 -3.06
CA ALA A 36 -6.67 9.17 -2.75
C ALA A 36 -6.96 8.70 -1.33
N MET A 37 -6.37 7.57 -0.91
CA MET A 37 -6.50 7.06 0.45
C MET A 37 -5.95 8.05 1.49
N TYR A 38 -4.73 8.57 1.30
CA TYR A 38 -4.16 9.56 2.20
C TYR A 38 -5.00 10.84 2.27
N ARG A 39 -5.52 11.33 1.15
CA ARG A 39 -6.40 12.50 1.13
C ARG A 39 -7.72 12.23 1.84
N LEU A 40 -8.30 11.04 1.69
CA LEU A 40 -9.54 10.68 2.36
C LEU A 40 -9.36 10.66 3.89
N PHE A 41 -8.27 10.06 4.38
CA PHE A 41 -7.95 10.07 5.81
C PHE A 41 -7.65 11.48 6.33
N GLY A 42 -6.86 12.29 5.61
CA GLY A 42 -6.60 13.67 6.01
C GLY A 42 -7.86 14.55 6.02
N ILE A 43 -8.82 14.30 5.12
CA ILE A 43 -10.13 14.95 5.16
C ILE A 43 -10.92 14.50 6.38
N ALA A 44 -10.92 13.20 6.71
CA ALA A 44 -11.59 12.67 7.90
C ALA A 44 -11.03 13.31 9.19
N ASP A 45 -9.70 13.34 9.34
CA ASP A 45 -9.04 13.95 10.50
C ASP A 45 -9.37 15.44 10.61
N GLN A 46 -9.29 16.18 9.50
CA GLN A 46 -9.61 17.60 9.49
C GLN A 46 -11.10 17.88 9.74
N TRP A 47 -11.99 16.96 9.34
CA TRP A 47 -13.41 17.04 9.67
C TRP A 47 -13.67 16.78 11.15
N GLU A 48 -13.00 15.79 11.75
CA GLU A 48 -13.09 15.47 13.17
C GLU A 48 -12.56 16.63 14.04
N GLU A 49 -11.43 17.23 13.64
CA GLU A 49 -10.80 18.35 14.33
C GLU A 49 -11.65 19.64 14.25
N ARG A 50 -12.20 19.96 13.06
CA ARG A 50 -13.02 21.16 12.87
C ARG A 50 -14.39 21.10 13.55
N ARG A 51 -14.95 19.90 13.73
CA ARG A 51 -16.26 19.73 14.35
C ARG A 51 -16.19 19.61 15.88
N GLY A 52 -15.00 19.65 16.47
CA GLY A 52 -14.77 19.55 17.92
C GLY A 52 -15.44 18.34 18.54
N SER A 53 -15.67 17.29 17.75
CA SER A 53 -16.63 16.26 18.08
C SER A 53 -15.92 15.03 18.58
N SER A 54 -15.86 14.93 19.90
CA SER A 54 -15.78 13.69 20.68
C SER A 54 -17.03 12.80 20.51
N THR A 55 -17.77 12.90 19.38
CA THR A 55 -18.80 11.93 19.02
C THR A 55 -18.15 10.88 18.15
N THR A 56 -18.02 9.68 18.73
CA THR A 56 -17.63 8.42 18.08
C THR A 56 -17.86 8.45 16.58
N SER A 57 -16.76 8.68 15.85
CA SER A 57 -16.71 8.72 14.39
C SER A 57 -17.50 7.54 13.81
N LEU A 58 -18.23 7.74 12.71
CA LEU A 58 -18.89 6.63 12.00
C LEU A 58 -17.86 5.53 11.66
N LEU A 59 -16.60 5.92 11.47
CA LEU A 59 -15.47 5.00 11.32
C LEU A 59 -15.19 4.20 12.60
N ALA A 60 -15.25 4.83 13.77
CA ALA A 60 -15.13 4.15 15.06
C ALA A 60 -16.33 3.23 15.32
N ARG A 61 -17.56 3.61 14.95
CA ARG A 61 -18.74 2.72 15.03
C ARG A 61 -18.61 1.53 14.08
N PHE A 62 -18.11 1.76 12.87
CA PHE A 62 -17.88 0.70 11.88
C PHE A 62 -16.71 -0.20 12.30
N GLY A 63 -15.64 0.39 12.85
CA GLY A 63 -14.49 -0.30 13.43
C GLY A 63 -14.90 -1.16 14.63
N SER A 64 -15.68 -0.63 15.57
CA SER A 64 -16.23 -1.40 16.70
C SER A 64 -17.16 -2.53 16.24
N ARG A 65 -17.96 -2.31 15.18
CA ARG A 65 -18.82 -3.34 14.57
C ARG A 65 -17.99 -4.46 13.91
N LEU A 66 -16.92 -4.10 13.19
CA LEU A 66 -15.97 -5.04 12.58
C LEU A 66 -15.14 -5.79 13.63
N ALA A 67 -14.73 -5.10 14.68
CA ALA A 67 -13.96 -5.65 15.79
C ALA A 67 -14.80 -6.52 16.74
N GLY A 68 -16.13 -6.57 16.55
CA GLY A 68 -17.01 -7.40 17.38
C GLY A 68 -17.12 -6.93 18.84
N LEU A 69 -16.68 -5.70 19.16
CA LEU A 69 -16.71 -5.11 20.50
C LEU A 69 -18.13 -4.59 20.85
N HIS A 70 -19.14 -5.40 20.56
CA HIS A 70 -20.51 -5.17 20.97
C HIS A 70 -20.72 -5.92 22.29
N GLU A 71 -20.64 -5.20 23.41
CA GLU A 71 -21.26 -5.59 24.67
C GLU A 71 -22.34 -4.55 25.02
#